data_AF-A0A2P5L3A1-F1
#
_entry.id   AF-A0A2P5L3A1-F1
#
_cell.length_a   1.000
_cell.length_b   1.000
_cell.length_c   1.000
_cell.angle_alpha   90.00
_cell.angle_beta   90.00
_cell.angle_gamma   90.00
#
_symmetry.space_group_name_H-M   'P 1'
#
loop_
_entity.id
_entity.type
_entity.pdbx_description
1 polymer ?
#
loop_
_entity_poly.entity_id
_entity_poly.type
_entity_poly.pdbx_seq_one_letter_code
_entity_poly.pdbx_strand_id
1 'polypeptide(L)'
;MNNPGTVWIIDDDKSIRWVLEKALQKAAIVTRSFSNAQDFLNAIQSAQPDAILTDIRMPGIDGLELLNKIQFQFPQVPVIIMTAHSDLESAVSAFHGGAFEYLPKPFDIKEVVDLALRACTHSRQQKSNQEVTDSSQHSPEIIGEAPAMQEVFRAIGRLARSHITVLINGESGTGKELVAKALHRHSPRSQMPFIALNMAAIPKDLMESE
;
A
#
# COMPACT_ATOMS: atom_id res chain seq x y z
N MET A 1 -20.62 3.28 -21.67
CA MET A 1 -19.94 4.60 -21.63
C MET A 1 -18.90 4.52 -20.51
N ASN A 2 -17.65 4.96 -20.73
CA ASN A 2 -16.68 5.00 -19.63
C ASN A 2 -17.07 6.13 -18.69
N ASN A 3 -17.56 5.79 -17.50
CA ASN A 3 -17.72 6.78 -16.44
C ASN A 3 -16.31 7.18 -15.96
N PRO A 4 -15.90 8.45 -16.05
CA PRO A 4 -14.65 8.89 -15.44
C PRO A 4 -14.70 8.60 -13.94
N GLY A 5 -13.67 7.94 -13.42
CA GLY A 5 -13.59 7.64 -11.99
C GLY A 5 -13.56 8.93 -11.18
N THR A 6 -14.19 8.92 -10.00
CA THR A 6 -14.06 10.02 -9.04
C THR A 6 -12.98 9.69 -8.02
N VAL A 7 -11.95 10.52 -7.91
CA VAL A 7 -10.82 10.33 -6.99
C VAL A 7 -10.72 11.52 -6.04
N TRP A 8 -10.66 11.26 -4.74
CA TRP A 8 -10.51 12.30 -3.73
C TRP A 8 -9.08 12.34 -3.18
N ILE A 9 -8.52 13.54 -3.06
CA ILE A 9 -7.13 13.81 -2.66
C ILE A 9 -7.13 14.48 -1.30
N ILE A 10 -6.44 13.91 -0.31
CA ILE A 10 -6.23 14.50 1.01
C ILE A 10 -4.72 14.58 1.27
N ASP A 11 -4.21 15.80 1.41
CA ASP A 11 -2.77 16.09 1.53
C ASP A 11 -2.70 17.51 2.09
N ASP A 12 -1.77 17.86 2.98
CA ASP A 12 -1.68 19.24 3.48
C ASP A 12 -0.91 20.17 2.53
N ASP A 13 0.00 19.65 1.69
CA ASP A 13 0.71 20.43 0.67
C ASP A 13 -0.18 20.76 -0.54
N LYS A 14 -0.47 22.05 -0.70
CA LYS A 14 -1.20 22.62 -1.84
C LYS A 14 -0.54 22.28 -3.19
N SER A 15 0.79 22.17 -3.22
CA SER A 15 1.60 21.87 -4.39
C SER A 15 1.34 20.45 -4.88
N ILE A 16 1.40 19.47 -3.97
CA ILE A 16 1.07 18.08 -4.25
C ILE A 16 -0.38 17.95 -4.72
N ARG A 17 -1.35 18.55 -4.00
CA ARG A 17 -2.77 18.53 -4.42
C ARG A 17 -2.95 19.06 -5.84
N TRP A 18 -2.34 20.20 -6.18
CA TRP A 18 -2.45 20.79 -7.52
C TRP A 18 -1.81 19.92 -8.62
N VAL A 19 -0.65 19.31 -8.36
CA VAL A 19 0.00 18.40 -9.32
C VAL A 19 -0.87 17.15 -9.56
N LEU A 20 -1.39 16.53 -8.48
CA LEU A 20 -2.28 15.37 -8.55
C LEU A 20 -3.58 15.69 -9.28
N GLU A 21 -4.22 16.83 -8.97
CA GLU A 21 -5.38 17.35 -9.72
C GLU A 21 -5.10 17.43 -11.22
N LYS A 22 -4.00 18.08 -11.61
CA LYS A 22 -3.67 18.29 -13.04
C LYS A 22 -3.24 17.02 -13.76
N ALA A 23 -2.74 16.01 -13.03
CA ALA A 23 -2.46 14.69 -13.58
C ALA A 23 -3.75 13.92 -13.88
N LEU A 24 -4.61 13.78 -12.85
CA LEU A 24 -5.84 13.01 -12.93
C LEU A 24 -6.84 13.64 -13.90
N GLN A 25 -6.96 14.98 -13.92
CA GLN A 25 -7.80 15.70 -14.89
C GLN A 25 -7.38 15.46 -16.35
N LYS A 26 -6.08 15.26 -16.64
CA LYS A 26 -5.61 14.89 -17.99
C LYS A 26 -5.99 13.46 -18.38
N ALA A 27 -6.12 12.57 -17.40
CA ALA A 27 -6.70 11.23 -17.57
C ALA A 27 -8.24 11.21 -17.53
N ALA A 28 -8.88 12.39 -17.62
CA ALA A 28 -10.32 12.63 -17.49
C ALA A 28 -10.94 12.21 -16.14
N ILE A 29 -10.13 11.89 -15.11
CA ILE A 29 -10.59 11.54 -13.76
C ILE A 29 -11.12 12.79 -13.06
N VAL A 30 -12.28 12.66 -12.39
CA VAL A 30 -12.90 13.75 -11.63
C VAL A 30 -12.25 13.84 -10.26
N THR A 31 -11.73 15.01 -9.90
CA THR A 31 -10.96 15.21 -8.65
C THR A 31 -11.68 16.13 -7.67
N ARG A 32 -11.65 15.78 -6.37
CA ARG A 32 -11.97 16.70 -5.27
C ARG A 32 -10.85 16.65 -4.23
N SER A 33 -10.45 17.81 -3.73
CA SER A 33 -9.23 17.95 -2.92
C SER A 33 -9.52 18.56 -1.55
N PHE A 34 -8.81 18.08 -0.53
CA PHE A 34 -8.97 18.45 0.87
C PHE A 34 -7.59 18.71 1.49
N SER A 35 -7.47 19.77 2.29
CA SER A 35 -6.22 20.13 2.98
C SER A 35 -6.10 19.60 4.41
N ASN A 36 -7.08 18.81 4.86
CA ASN A 36 -7.08 18.11 6.13
C ASN A 36 -8.08 16.94 6.08
N ALA A 37 -7.94 15.99 7.01
CA ALA A 37 -8.81 14.82 7.11
C ALA A 37 -10.26 15.13 7.56
N GLN A 38 -10.50 16.20 8.32
CA GLN A 38 -11.82 16.50 8.89
C GLN A 38 -12.82 16.96 7.82
N ASP A 39 -12.39 17.83 6.90
CA ASP A 39 -13.23 18.27 5.77
C ASP A 39 -13.55 17.10 4.81
N PHE A 40 -12.61 16.17 4.65
CA PHE A 40 -12.84 14.92 3.95
C PHE A 40 -13.86 14.03 4.68
N LEU A 41 -13.70 13.81 5.99
CA LEU A 41 -14.61 12.99 6.80
C LEU A 41 -16.03 13.57 6.84
N ASN A 42 -16.18 14.89 6.81
CA ASN A 42 -17.46 15.57 6.68
C ASN A 42 -18.07 15.36 5.27
N ALA A 43 -17.23 15.37 4.23
CA ALA A 43 -17.69 15.25 2.85
C ALA A 43 -18.10 13.82 2.45
N ILE A 44 -17.41 12.79 2.94
CA ILE A 44 -17.63 11.40 2.50
C ILE A 44 -18.99 10.83 2.95
N GLN A 45 -19.57 11.39 4.01
CA GLN A 45 -20.94 11.06 4.46
C GLN A 45 -22.01 11.47 3.42
N SER A 46 -21.72 12.47 2.58
CA SER A 46 -22.67 13.01 1.60
C SER A 46 -22.47 12.47 0.18
N ALA A 47 -21.25 12.03 -0.17
CA ALA A 47 -20.92 11.43 -1.45
C ALA A 47 -19.62 10.62 -1.33
N GLN A 48 -19.53 9.47 -2.03
CA GLN A 48 -18.34 8.61 -1.99
C GLN A 48 -17.58 8.67 -3.33
N PRO A 49 -16.23 8.71 -3.29
CA PRO A 49 -15.42 8.51 -4.49
C PRO A 49 -15.35 7.04 -4.93
N ASP A 50 -14.70 6.79 -6.06
CA ASP A 50 -14.29 5.45 -6.52
C ASP A 50 -12.88 5.06 -6.05
N ALA A 51 -12.05 6.03 -5.64
CA ALA A 51 -10.78 5.81 -4.95
C ALA A 51 -10.35 7.05 -4.15
N ILE A 52 -9.46 6.85 -3.17
CA ILE A 52 -8.88 7.91 -2.34
C ILE A 52 -7.36 7.91 -2.49
N LEU A 53 -6.76 9.10 -2.52
CA LEU A 53 -5.32 9.35 -2.35
C LEU A 53 -5.16 10.16 -1.06
N THR A 54 -4.51 9.62 -0.03
CA THR A 54 -4.25 10.36 1.22
C THR A 54 -2.78 10.33 1.63
N ASP A 55 -2.22 11.47 2.05
CA ASP A 55 -0.94 11.48 2.75
C ASP A 55 -1.06 10.90 4.17
N ILE A 56 0.04 10.40 4.73
CA ILE A 56 0.12 9.93 6.13
C ILE A 56 0.29 11.09 7.11
N ARG A 57 1.17 12.04 6.85
CA ARG A 57 1.71 12.99 7.84
C ARG A 57 0.95 14.33 7.85
N MET A 58 -0.37 14.27 7.84
CA MET A 58 -1.24 15.44 7.92
C MET A 58 -1.41 15.96 9.36
N PRO A 59 -1.59 17.28 9.56
CA PRO A 59 -1.96 17.83 10.86
C PRO A 59 -3.34 17.36 11.35
N GLY A 60 -3.42 16.92 12.61
CA GLY A 60 -4.65 16.43 13.23
C GLY A 60 -4.75 14.90 13.17
N ILE A 61 -5.68 14.40 12.36
CA ILE A 61 -5.87 12.96 12.10
C ILE A 61 -4.86 12.53 11.03
N ASP A 62 -4.00 11.57 11.34
CA ASP A 62 -3.02 11.03 10.40
C ASP A 62 -3.66 10.10 9.36
N GLY A 63 -2.97 9.84 8.25
CA GLY A 63 -3.50 9.06 7.13
C GLY A 63 -3.74 7.57 7.43
N LEU A 64 -3.10 7.00 8.46
CA LEU A 64 -3.33 5.62 8.90
C LEU A 64 -4.52 5.55 9.85
N GLU A 65 -4.69 6.53 10.74
CA GLU A 65 -5.93 6.67 11.53
C GLU A 65 -7.13 6.93 10.59
N LEU A 66 -6.94 7.77 9.56
CA LEU A 66 -7.95 8.04 8.54
C LEU A 66 -8.30 6.80 7.72
N LEU A 67 -7.29 6.04 7.27
CA LEU A 67 -7.45 4.77 6.57
C LEU A 67 -8.30 3.77 7.39
N ASN A 68 -8.01 3.62 8.68
CA ASN A 68 -8.78 2.75 9.57
C ASN A 68 -10.25 3.19 9.69
N LYS A 69 -10.53 4.51 9.76
CA LYS A 69 -11.91 5.04 9.73
C LYS A 69 -12.60 4.74 8.39
N ILE A 70 -11.89 4.88 7.27
CA ILE A 70 -12.42 4.61 5.93
C ILE A 70 -12.76 3.13 5.77
N GLN A 71 -11.87 2.20 6.13
CA GLN A 71 -12.17 0.77 6.03
C GLN A 71 -13.34 0.34 6.93
N PHE A 72 -13.47 0.94 8.12
CA PHE A 72 -14.57 0.60 9.03
C PHE A 72 -15.95 1.08 8.51
N GLN A 73 -16.02 2.24 7.83
CA GLN A 73 -17.30 2.82 7.36
C GLN A 73 -17.59 2.53 5.88
N PHE A 74 -16.55 2.42 5.05
CA PHE A 74 -16.63 2.42 3.58
C PHE A 74 -15.63 1.43 2.94
N PRO A 75 -15.60 0.14 3.31
CA PRO A 75 -14.57 -0.81 2.87
C PRO A 75 -14.47 -1.02 1.35
N GLN A 76 -15.54 -0.69 0.60
CA GLN A 76 -15.59 -0.76 -0.87
C GLN A 76 -14.85 0.40 -1.57
N VAL A 77 -14.29 1.35 -0.82
CA VAL A 77 -13.57 2.53 -1.33
C VAL A 77 -12.06 2.31 -1.18
N PRO A 78 -11.33 1.96 -2.25
CA PRO A 78 -9.89 1.70 -2.18
C PRO A 78 -9.11 2.99 -1.85
N VAL A 79 -8.29 2.90 -0.80
CA VAL A 79 -7.41 3.99 -0.34
C VAL A 79 -5.98 3.72 -0.79
N ILE A 80 -5.41 4.66 -1.53
CA ILE A 80 -3.99 4.72 -1.87
C ILE A 80 -3.32 5.66 -0.85
N ILE A 81 -2.31 5.15 -0.16
CA ILE A 81 -1.54 5.90 0.83
C ILE A 81 -0.33 6.54 0.15
N MET A 82 -0.09 7.82 0.43
CA MET A 82 1.08 8.59 -0.01
C MET A 82 1.91 9.00 1.21
N THR A 83 3.24 9.11 1.09
CA THR A 83 4.06 9.65 2.20
C THR A 83 5.46 10.08 1.75
N ALA A 84 5.98 11.16 2.33
CA ALA A 84 7.39 11.56 2.20
C ALA A 84 8.32 10.85 3.20
N HIS A 85 7.79 10.25 4.27
CA HIS A 85 8.56 9.38 5.16
C HIS A 85 8.21 7.93 4.83
N SER A 86 9.16 7.19 4.29
CA SER A 86 8.88 5.88 3.70
C SER A 86 9.79 4.77 4.25
N ASP A 87 9.34 4.25 5.38
CA ASP A 87 9.72 3.01 6.05
C ASP A 87 8.70 1.89 5.73
N LEU A 88 9.00 0.60 6.00
CA LEU A 88 7.93 -0.40 6.16
C LEU A 88 7.00 -0.04 7.32
N GLU A 89 7.47 0.69 8.34
CA GLU A 89 6.63 0.98 9.51
C GLU A 89 5.38 1.75 9.09
N SER A 90 5.47 2.66 8.12
CA SER A 90 4.32 3.17 7.38
C SER A 90 3.89 2.28 6.20
N ALA A 91 4.79 1.75 5.36
CA ALA A 91 4.41 1.04 4.13
C ALA A 91 3.58 -0.21 4.37
N VAL A 92 3.89 -0.99 5.40
CA VAL A 92 3.04 -2.12 5.78
C VAL A 92 1.95 -1.72 6.76
N SER A 93 2.10 -0.66 7.56
CA SER A 93 0.94 -0.14 8.32
C SER A 93 -0.17 0.39 7.40
N ALA A 94 0.15 0.84 6.19
CA ALA A 94 -0.83 1.08 5.14
C ALA A 94 -1.54 -0.22 4.75
N PHE A 95 -0.81 -1.28 4.42
CA PHE A 95 -1.42 -2.60 4.17
C PHE A 95 -2.12 -3.19 5.44
N HIS A 96 -1.82 -2.70 6.65
CA HIS A 96 -2.47 -3.11 7.92
C HIS A 96 -3.90 -2.61 7.97
N GLY A 97 -4.08 -1.31 7.70
CA GLY A 97 -5.39 -0.68 7.55
C GLY A 97 -6.04 -0.96 6.19
N GLY A 98 -5.64 -1.99 5.44
CA GLY A 98 -6.28 -2.34 4.18
C GLY A 98 -6.10 -1.31 3.06
N ALA A 99 -4.97 -0.61 2.98
CA ALA A 99 -4.66 0.22 1.83
C ALA A 99 -4.59 -0.62 0.55
N PHE A 100 -5.18 -0.10 -0.54
CA PHE A 100 -5.14 -0.69 -1.87
C PHE A 100 -3.74 -0.64 -2.49
N GLU A 101 -2.99 0.43 -2.19
CA GLU A 101 -1.58 0.59 -2.54
C GLU A 101 -0.93 1.60 -1.59
N TYR A 102 0.39 1.51 -1.46
CA TYR A 102 1.24 2.50 -0.81
C TYR A 102 2.24 3.09 -1.82
N LEU A 103 2.43 4.41 -1.79
CA LEU A 103 3.20 5.17 -2.78
C LEU A 103 4.14 6.19 -2.11
N PRO A 104 5.47 6.01 -2.17
CA PRO A 104 6.42 6.98 -1.62
C PRO A 104 6.44 8.29 -2.44
N LYS A 105 6.69 9.42 -1.78
CA LYS A 105 7.07 10.70 -2.41
C LYS A 105 8.61 10.77 -2.49
N PRO A 106 9.21 11.24 -3.60
CA PRO A 106 8.58 11.62 -4.86
C PRO A 106 8.11 10.41 -5.68
N PHE A 107 6.95 10.55 -6.33
CA PHE A 107 6.33 9.53 -7.18
C PHE A 107 6.34 9.94 -8.66
N ASP A 108 6.23 8.95 -9.56
CA ASP A 108 5.93 9.21 -10.97
C ASP A 108 4.43 9.53 -11.11
N ILE A 109 4.13 10.64 -11.79
CA ILE A 109 2.78 11.11 -12.10
C ILE A 109 2.00 10.09 -12.94
N LYS A 110 2.67 9.34 -13.82
CA LYS A 110 2.08 8.25 -14.57
C LYS A 110 1.66 7.10 -13.65
N GLU A 111 2.49 6.75 -12.66
CA GLU A 111 2.17 5.67 -11.72
C GLU A 111 0.92 6.02 -10.88
N VAL A 112 0.82 7.26 -10.40
CA VAL A 112 -0.39 7.78 -9.73
C VAL A 112 -1.64 7.57 -10.58
N VAL A 113 -1.58 7.93 -11.88
CA VAL A 113 -2.71 7.81 -12.81
C VAL A 113 -3.06 6.34 -13.07
N ASP A 114 -2.07 5.50 -13.37
CA ASP A 114 -2.26 4.06 -13.58
C ASP A 114 -2.81 3.36 -12.32
N LEU A 115 -2.43 3.82 -11.12
CA LEU A 115 -2.97 3.38 -9.84
C LEU A 115 -4.42 3.81 -9.62
N ALA A 116 -4.72 5.09 -9.82
CA ALA A 116 -6.06 5.65 -9.68
C ALA A 116 -7.06 4.94 -10.63
N LEU A 117 -6.66 4.67 -11.88
CA LEU A 117 -7.48 3.92 -12.85
C LEU A 117 -7.72 2.48 -12.40
N ARG A 118 -6.72 1.79 -11.83
CA ARG A 118 -6.90 0.45 -11.23
C ARG A 118 -7.85 0.49 -10.03
N ALA A 119 -7.64 1.41 -9.10
CA ALA A 119 -8.47 1.56 -7.90
C ALA A 119 -9.93 1.85 -8.24
N CYS A 120 -10.22 2.81 -9.13
CA CYS A 120 -11.58 3.09 -9.57
C CYS A 120 -12.23 1.91 -10.29
N THR A 121 -11.45 1.04 -10.93
CA THR A 121 -11.97 -0.17 -11.58
C THR A 121 -12.30 -1.26 -10.56
N HIS A 122 -11.45 -1.44 -9.54
CA HIS A 122 -11.70 -2.35 -8.42
C HIS A 122 -12.98 -1.97 -7.65
N SER A 123 -13.15 -0.69 -7.30
CA SER A 123 -14.36 -0.22 -6.60
C SER A 123 -15.62 -0.45 -7.43
N ARG A 124 -15.59 -0.26 -8.76
CA ARG A 124 -16.71 -0.61 -9.65
C ARG A 124 -17.03 -2.11 -9.65
N GLN A 125 -16.02 -2.98 -9.64
CA GLN A 125 -16.20 -4.43 -9.60
C GLN A 125 -16.85 -4.90 -8.28
N GLN A 126 -16.38 -4.38 -7.14
CA GLN A 126 -17.00 -4.67 -5.83
C GLN A 126 -18.39 -4.02 -5.66
N LYS A 127 -18.66 -2.87 -6.30
CA LYS A 127 -20.02 -2.30 -6.38
C LYS A 127 -20.97 -3.14 -7.26
N SER A 128 -20.46 -4.01 -8.15
CA SER A 128 -21.28 -4.90 -9.00
C SER A 128 -21.45 -6.32 -8.48
N ASN A 129 -20.42 -6.91 -7.86
CA ASN A 129 -20.56 -8.18 -7.15
C ASN A 129 -21.04 -7.92 -5.73
N GLN A 130 -22.34 -8.11 -5.48
CA GLN A 130 -22.94 -7.96 -4.15
C GLN A 130 -22.62 -9.14 -3.20
N GLU A 131 -21.51 -9.84 -3.44
CA GLU A 131 -20.98 -10.91 -2.60
C GLU A 131 -19.94 -10.34 -1.63
N VAL A 132 -20.19 -10.49 -0.34
CA VAL A 132 -19.27 -10.08 0.72
C VAL A 132 -18.12 -11.09 0.79
N THR A 133 -17.10 -10.92 -0.06
CA THR A 133 -15.83 -11.63 0.08
C THR A 133 -15.03 -11.00 1.21
N ASP A 134 -15.13 -11.57 2.40
CA ASP A 134 -14.29 -11.22 3.55
C ASP A 134 -12.80 -11.42 3.20
N SER A 135 -12.03 -10.33 3.27
CA SER A 135 -10.57 -10.35 3.10
C SER A 135 -9.87 -9.45 4.13
N SER A 136 -10.27 -9.57 5.39
CA SER A 136 -9.64 -8.96 6.57
C SER A 136 -8.22 -9.51 6.86
N GLN A 137 -7.12 -8.75 6.65
CA GLN A 137 -5.71 -9.23 6.82
C GLN A 137 -4.61 -8.09 7.03
N HIS A 138 -3.74 -8.13 8.10
CA HIS A 138 -2.89 -7.02 8.71
C HIS A 138 -1.29 -7.17 8.94
N SER A 139 -0.54 -6.23 9.59
CA SER A 139 0.97 -5.98 9.43
C SER A 139 1.87 -5.68 10.70
N PRO A 140 3.19 -5.20 10.76
CA PRO A 140 3.97 -4.09 10.06
C PRO A 140 5.27 -4.51 9.24
N GLU A 141 6.58 -4.07 9.22
CA GLU A 141 7.58 -3.15 9.92
C GLU A 141 9.03 -3.17 9.18
N ILE A 142 10.03 -2.24 9.37
CA ILE A 142 11.47 -2.08 8.77
C ILE A 142 11.84 -0.92 7.73
N ILE A 143 12.92 -0.13 7.95
CA ILE A 143 13.21 1.20 7.30
C ILE A 143 14.34 1.24 6.22
N GLY A 144 14.35 2.24 5.30
CA GLY A 144 15.52 2.61 4.42
C GLY A 144 15.28 3.64 3.28
N GLU A 145 16.15 4.63 3.08
CA GLU A 145 15.81 5.86 2.31
C GLU A 145 15.98 5.81 0.77
N ALA A 146 16.57 4.76 0.19
CA ALA A 146 16.85 4.70 -1.25
C ALA A 146 15.63 4.24 -2.09
N PRO A 147 15.39 4.77 -3.32
CA PRO A 147 14.23 4.39 -4.14
C PRO A 147 14.09 2.87 -4.40
N ALA A 148 15.19 2.17 -4.66
CA ALA A 148 15.16 0.71 -4.84
C ALA A 148 14.79 -0.04 -3.54
N MET A 149 15.08 0.53 -2.36
CA MET A 149 14.60 -0.03 -1.09
C MET A 149 13.10 0.20 -0.90
N GLN A 150 12.53 1.30 -1.43
CA GLN A 150 11.09 1.53 -1.40
C GLN A 150 10.29 0.47 -2.17
N GLU A 151 10.83 -0.01 -3.29
CA GLU A 151 10.25 -1.13 -4.04
C GLU A 151 10.31 -2.43 -3.21
N VAL A 152 11.46 -2.73 -2.60
CA VAL A 152 11.64 -3.86 -1.67
C VAL A 152 10.67 -3.79 -0.50
N PHE A 153 10.41 -2.59 0.03
CA PHE A 153 9.49 -2.34 1.13
C PHE A 153 8.03 -2.52 0.73
N ARG A 154 7.57 -1.84 -0.32
CA ARG A 154 6.22 -2.06 -0.85
C ARG A 154 5.98 -3.54 -1.22
N ALA A 155 7.00 -4.24 -1.70
CA ALA A 155 6.95 -5.69 -1.95
C ALA A 155 6.86 -6.52 -0.65
N ILE A 156 7.76 -6.34 0.32
CA ILE A 156 7.71 -7.04 1.63
C ILE A 156 6.34 -6.84 2.26
N GLY A 157 5.85 -5.60 2.28
CA GLY A 157 4.61 -5.28 2.95
C GLY A 157 3.39 -5.94 2.34
N ARG A 158 3.30 -5.91 1.01
CA ARG A 158 2.23 -6.57 0.25
C ARG A 158 2.33 -8.10 0.32
N LEU A 159 3.51 -8.66 0.56
CA LEU A 159 3.77 -10.11 0.53
C LEU A 159 3.75 -10.79 1.89
N ALA A 160 4.08 -10.11 3.00
CA ALA A 160 4.30 -10.74 4.31
C ALA A 160 3.12 -11.59 4.79
N ARG A 161 1.90 -11.19 4.44
CA ARG A 161 0.65 -11.92 4.74
C ARG A 161 0.41 -13.17 3.91
N SER A 162 0.98 -13.22 2.72
CA SER A 162 0.68 -14.24 1.73
C SER A 162 1.21 -15.62 2.14
N HIS A 163 0.72 -16.65 1.47
CA HIS A 163 1.22 -18.02 1.62
C HIS A 163 1.99 -18.49 0.37
N ILE A 164 2.28 -17.58 -0.57
CA ILE A 164 3.10 -17.87 -1.75
C ILE A 164 4.59 -17.92 -1.43
N THR A 165 5.33 -18.73 -2.18
CA THR A 165 6.79 -18.75 -2.18
C THR A 165 7.36 -17.46 -2.75
N VAL A 166 8.39 -16.90 -2.12
CA VAL A 166 9.09 -15.68 -2.57
C VAL A 166 10.52 -16.02 -2.95
N LEU A 167 10.95 -15.59 -4.14
CA LEU A 167 12.35 -15.67 -4.58
C LEU A 167 13.04 -14.33 -4.35
N ILE A 168 14.14 -14.31 -3.59
CA ILE A 168 14.91 -13.10 -3.27
C ILE A 168 16.24 -13.14 -4.02
N ASN A 169 16.36 -12.30 -5.05
CA ASN A 169 17.56 -12.18 -5.88
C ASN A 169 18.42 -10.97 -5.46
N GLY A 170 19.71 -10.99 -5.83
CA GLY A 170 20.67 -9.94 -5.51
C GLY A 170 22.08 -10.48 -5.29
N GLU A 171 23.09 -9.60 -5.35
CA GLU A 171 24.51 -9.97 -5.20
C GLU A 171 24.86 -10.45 -3.77
N SER A 172 26.09 -10.92 -3.56
CA SER A 172 26.54 -11.30 -2.21
C SER A 172 26.56 -10.07 -1.28
N GLY A 173 26.22 -10.26 -0.01
CA GLY A 173 26.16 -9.17 0.98
C GLY A 173 24.94 -8.22 0.91
N THR A 174 24.12 -8.26 -0.13
CA THR A 174 22.97 -7.33 -0.37
C THR A 174 21.76 -7.50 0.59
N GLY A 175 21.94 -8.03 1.80
CA GLY A 175 20.89 -8.07 2.82
C GLY A 175 19.73 -9.04 2.57
N LYS A 176 19.81 -9.94 1.57
CA LYS A 176 18.74 -10.90 1.21
C LYS A 176 18.14 -11.67 2.40
N GLU A 177 18.96 -12.03 3.39
CA GLU A 177 18.51 -12.71 4.61
C GLU A 177 17.66 -11.81 5.52
N LEU A 178 17.94 -10.49 5.54
CA LEU A 178 17.14 -9.51 6.27
C LEU A 178 15.75 -9.36 5.64
N VAL A 179 15.65 -9.41 4.30
CA VAL A 179 14.37 -9.44 3.57
C VAL A 179 13.56 -10.69 3.91
N ALA A 180 14.20 -11.87 3.96
CA ALA A 180 13.53 -13.11 4.38
C ALA A 180 13.05 -13.04 5.84
N LYS A 181 13.86 -12.49 6.75
CA LYS A 181 13.50 -12.27 8.16
C LYS A 181 12.38 -11.23 8.33
N ALA A 182 12.34 -10.19 7.48
CA ALA A 182 11.26 -9.21 7.45
C ALA A 182 9.92 -9.87 7.08
N LEU A 183 9.89 -10.59 5.95
CA LEU A 183 8.71 -11.35 5.51
C LEU A 183 8.21 -12.29 6.61
N HIS A 184 9.11 -12.98 7.33
CA HIS A 184 8.74 -13.83 8.45
C HIS A 184 8.15 -13.05 9.64
N ARG A 185 8.87 -12.03 10.16
CA ARG A 185 8.48 -11.20 11.32
C ARG A 185 7.11 -10.55 11.13
N HIS A 186 6.72 -10.30 9.88
CA HIS A 186 5.47 -9.61 9.52
C HIS A 186 4.39 -10.52 8.93
N SER A 187 4.65 -11.83 8.90
CA SER A 187 3.66 -12.83 8.52
C SER A 187 2.74 -13.25 9.67
N PRO A 188 1.59 -13.88 9.38
CA PRO A 188 0.80 -14.64 10.34
C PRO A 188 1.57 -15.78 11.05
N ARG A 189 2.80 -16.09 10.61
CA ARG A 189 3.68 -17.12 11.17
C ARG A 189 4.81 -16.52 12.01
N SER A 190 4.80 -15.23 12.33
CA SER A 190 5.87 -14.53 13.06
C SER A 190 6.30 -15.16 14.39
N GLN A 191 5.42 -15.92 15.05
CA GLN A 191 5.68 -16.68 16.29
C GLN A 191 6.23 -18.11 16.06
N MET A 192 6.37 -18.56 14.81
CA MET A 192 6.94 -19.86 14.44
C MET A 192 8.47 -19.79 14.30
N PRO A 193 9.19 -20.92 14.31
CA PRO A 193 10.63 -20.93 14.06
C PRO A 193 10.97 -20.58 12.61
N PHE A 194 11.83 -19.57 12.42
CA PHE A 194 12.45 -19.25 11.13
C PHE A 194 13.74 -20.06 10.95
N ILE A 195 13.72 -21.03 10.04
CA ILE A 195 14.89 -21.88 9.72
C ILE A 195 15.56 -21.38 8.44
N ALA A 196 16.83 -20.99 8.51
CA ALA A 196 17.63 -20.58 7.38
C ALA A 196 18.66 -21.67 7.01
N LEU A 197 18.52 -22.26 5.83
CA LEU A 197 19.45 -23.27 5.31
C LEU A 197 20.38 -22.66 4.26
N ASN A 198 21.69 -22.66 4.53
CA ASN A 198 22.69 -22.24 3.55
C ASN A 198 23.17 -23.44 2.73
N MET A 199 22.52 -23.68 1.59
CA MET A 199 22.85 -24.78 0.67
C MET A 199 24.30 -24.76 0.15
N ALA A 200 25.00 -23.61 0.19
CA ALA A 200 26.41 -23.53 -0.19
C ALA A 200 27.38 -24.01 0.91
N ALA A 201 26.90 -24.25 2.13
CA ALA A 201 27.69 -24.72 3.27
C ALA A 201 27.40 -26.19 3.66
N ILE A 202 26.43 -26.84 3.00
CA ILE A 202 26.03 -28.22 3.26
C ILE A 202 26.68 -29.12 2.19
N PRO A 203 27.40 -30.21 2.55
CA PRO A 203 27.92 -31.16 1.57
C PRO A 203 26.80 -31.84 0.78
N LYS A 204 26.99 -32.03 -0.53
CA LYS A 204 25.98 -32.68 -1.41
C LYS A 204 25.56 -34.06 -0.91
N ASP A 205 26.52 -34.81 -0.36
CA ASP A 205 26.32 -36.17 0.13
C ASP A 205 25.32 -36.26 1.29
N LEU A 206 25.06 -35.14 2.00
CA LEU A 206 24.00 -35.03 3.01
C LEU A 206 22.64 -34.55 2.44
N MET A 207 22.60 -34.03 1.20
CA MET A 207 21.35 -33.54 0.58
C MET A 207 20.51 -34.64 -0.06
N GLU A 208 21.07 -35.81 -0.32
CA GLU A 208 20.37 -36.95 -0.95
C GLU A 208 19.83 -37.95 0.10
N SER A 209 19.70 -37.53 1.37
CA SER A 209 19.35 -38.38 2.53
C SER A 209 18.08 -37.95 3.30
N GLU A 210 17.32 -36.97 2.79
CA GLU A 210 15.97 -36.59 3.25
C GLU A 210 14.96 -36.63 2.08
#